data_AF-A0A833Y1X0-F1
#
_entry.id   AF-A0A833Y1X0-F1
#
_cell.length_a   1.000
_cell.length_b   1.000
_cell.length_c   1.000
_cell.angle_alpha   90.00
_cell.angle_beta   90.00
_cell.angle_gamma   90.00
#
_symmetry.space_group_name_H-M   'P 1'
#
loop_
_entity.id
_entity.type
_entity.pdbx_description
1 polymer ?
#
loop_
_entity_poly.entity_id
_entity_poly.type
_entity_poly.pdbx_seq_one_letter_code
_entity_poly.pdbx_strand_id
1 'polypeptide(L)'
;MFMLHAALLWTINDFPAYGNLSGWSTKGKLACPSCNASTDSNWLKYGRKQCYMGHRRLLPAGHMWRTRKGLFNGKEDHRMPPNWVERHSLLTQLQMLGDVQFGKSCRKRKRTAEQLNWTKKSIFFKLPYWSMLRLRHNLDVMHIEKNISDSLLGTLMDIPGKTKDNINSRRDLENLGFRKELHLKSEGGRVTMPRALYTLHGDERNKFCEWLAGVKFPDGFASNVMHCVSVRDCKITGLKSHDHHVFLQRLLPIAVGGFLRSDIALALTELSSFFKELCARTLDVNRLSQLQLDFVTILCKLEMIFPPSFFDIMVHLAVHLPGEAILGGAVQYRWMYPFERYLGKFKLYVKNKVRPEGSIAEAYIHIECLTFCSMYLQDVEMKFNRADRNIDGGEDDCIDGFKVFNQRLRPLGIARNVQLQDKLRTSAIWYVLNNCIEIGPYLESTMTNVGSQTQILLIARINRSFQLGSSNVFKTNVRETHHGCPRICMR
;
A
#
# COMPACT_ATOMS: atom_id res chain seq x y z
N MET A 1 -13.98 -40.35 16.87
CA MET A 1 -13.07 -39.30 17.39
C MET A 1 -11.91 -39.18 16.40
N PHE A 2 -11.65 -38.00 15.83
CA PHE A 2 -10.53 -37.80 14.90
C PHE A 2 -9.35 -37.14 15.60
N MET A 3 -8.12 -37.46 15.18
CA MET A 3 -6.91 -36.90 15.78
C MET A 3 -6.51 -35.60 15.06
N LEU A 4 -6.89 -34.46 15.64
CA LEU A 4 -6.54 -33.15 15.09
C LEU A 4 -5.05 -32.86 15.30
N HIS A 5 -4.31 -32.70 14.21
CA HIS A 5 -2.94 -32.23 14.21
C HIS A 5 -2.91 -30.74 13.83
N ALA A 6 -2.15 -29.93 14.57
CA ALA A 6 -2.01 -28.50 14.33
C ALA A 6 -0.53 -28.08 14.23
N ALA A 7 -0.22 -27.23 13.24
CA ALA A 7 1.11 -26.68 13.04
C ALA A 7 1.04 -25.15 12.85
N LEU A 8 1.97 -24.42 13.47
CA LEU A 8 2.10 -22.98 13.30
C LEU A 8 3.01 -22.71 12.10
N LEU A 9 2.41 -22.39 10.94
CA LEU A 9 3.16 -22.11 9.71
C LEU A 9 3.96 -20.80 9.80
N TRP A 10 3.32 -19.74 10.30
CA TRP A 10 3.93 -18.41 10.49
C TRP A 10 3.04 -17.53 11.36
N THR A 11 3.55 -16.35 11.74
CA THR A 11 2.75 -15.28 12.35
C THR A 11 2.64 -14.06 11.43
N ILE A 12 1.57 -13.27 11.55
CA ILE A 12 1.36 -11.99 10.86
C ILE A 12 0.92 -10.97 11.91
N ASN A 13 1.64 -9.86 12.07
CA ASN A 13 1.37 -8.87 13.12
C ASN A 13 1.90 -7.49 12.70
N ASP A 14 1.44 -6.45 13.40
CA ASP A 14 2.07 -5.14 13.33
C ASP A 14 3.57 -5.21 13.71
N PHE A 15 4.37 -4.27 13.20
CA PHE A 15 5.82 -4.32 13.39
C PHE A 15 6.29 -4.22 14.87
N PRO A 16 5.58 -3.51 15.77
CA PRO A 16 5.78 -3.65 17.21
C PRO A 16 5.61 -5.09 17.75
N ALA A 17 4.51 -5.78 17.45
CA ALA A 17 4.28 -7.14 17.92
C ALA A 17 5.13 -8.18 17.19
N TYR A 18 5.53 -7.95 15.93
CA TYR A 18 6.59 -8.70 15.26
C TYR A 18 7.83 -8.78 16.15
N GLY A 19 8.27 -7.66 16.73
CA GLY A 19 9.44 -7.64 17.61
C GLY A 19 9.22 -8.43 18.91
N ASN A 20 8.01 -8.36 19.47
CA ASN A 20 7.63 -9.14 20.66
C ASN A 20 7.56 -10.66 20.39
N LEU A 21 7.23 -11.09 19.18
CA LEU A 21 7.09 -12.51 18.83
C LEU A 21 8.37 -13.14 18.27
N SER A 22 9.10 -12.42 17.42
CA SER A 22 10.42 -12.86 16.93
C SER A 22 11.48 -12.80 18.02
N GLY A 23 11.40 -11.80 18.90
CA GLY A 23 12.46 -11.44 19.84
C GLY A 23 13.49 -10.48 19.25
N TRP A 24 13.40 -10.09 17.97
CA TRP A 24 14.24 -9.05 17.38
C TRP A 24 13.66 -7.66 17.66
N SER A 25 14.46 -6.73 18.18
CA SER A 25 13.98 -5.37 18.50
C SER A 25 13.66 -4.58 17.23
N THR A 26 12.39 -4.31 16.95
CA THR A 26 11.92 -3.52 15.80
C THR A 26 12.13 -2.00 15.96
N LYS A 27 13.14 -1.60 16.74
CA LYS A 27 13.51 -0.22 17.07
C LYS A 27 15.04 -0.06 17.06
N GLY A 28 15.50 1.16 16.78
CA GLY A 28 16.92 1.52 16.77
C GLY A 28 17.62 1.18 15.45
N LYS A 29 18.95 1.35 15.40
CA LYS A 29 19.75 1.24 14.17
C LYS A 29 19.55 -0.07 13.39
N LEU A 30 19.31 -1.17 14.10
CA LEU A 30 19.18 -2.51 13.53
C LEU A 30 17.71 -2.98 13.48
N ALA A 31 16.74 -2.07 13.31
CA ALA A 31 15.32 -2.42 13.42
C ALA A 31 14.85 -3.45 12.38
N CYS A 32 15.50 -3.54 11.21
CA CYS A 32 15.15 -4.51 10.18
C CYS A 32 15.64 -5.93 10.58
N PRO A 33 14.73 -6.91 10.77
CA PRO A 33 15.13 -8.29 11.08
C PRO A 33 15.80 -8.98 9.88
N SER A 34 15.42 -8.63 8.66
CA SER A 34 15.91 -9.24 7.42
C SER A 34 17.34 -8.78 7.08
N CYS A 35 17.66 -7.50 7.27
CA CYS A 35 19.02 -6.99 7.13
C CYS A 35 19.89 -7.20 8.38
N ASN A 36 19.29 -7.40 9.56
CA ASN A 36 19.99 -7.73 10.82
C ASN A 36 21.15 -6.74 11.08
N ALA A 37 22.36 -7.21 11.36
CA ALA A 37 23.57 -6.41 11.57
C ALA A 37 23.97 -5.54 10.36
N SER A 38 23.52 -5.90 9.15
CA SER A 38 23.77 -5.15 7.90
C SER A 38 22.72 -4.07 7.61
N THR A 39 21.78 -3.80 8.53
CA THR A 39 20.79 -2.72 8.40
C THR A 39 21.50 -1.37 8.29
N ASP A 40 21.37 -0.73 7.12
CA ASP A 40 21.88 0.63 6.93
C ASP A 40 20.90 1.64 7.56
N SER A 41 21.39 2.46 8.48
CA SER A 41 20.59 3.45 9.18
C SER A 41 21.43 4.64 9.62
N ASN A 42 20.79 5.81 9.66
CA ASN A 42 21.39 7.05 10.09
C ASN A 42 20.51 7.76 11.12
N TRP A 43 21.13 8.40 12.11
CA TRP A 43 20.42 9.17 13.12
C TRP A 43 20.23 10.61 12.66
N LEU A 44 18.96 11.01 12.55
CA LEU A 44 18.56 12.38 12.30
C LEU A 44 18.67 13.18 13.61
N LYS A 45 19.61 14.14 13.63
CA LYS A 45 19.98 14.94 14.80
C LYS A 45 18.81 15.82 15.28
N TYR A 46 18.13 16.48 14.34
CA TYR A 46 17.02 17.38 14.62
C TYR A 46 15.68 16.64 14.64
N GLY A 47 15.48 15.70 13.71
CA GLY A 47 14.31 14.82 13.67
C GLY A 47 14.25 13.76 14.79
N ARG A 48 15.34 13.57 15.55
CA ARG A 48 15.49 12.66 16.70
C ARG A 48 14.98 11.23 16.43
N LYS A 49 15.29 10.70 15.25
CA LYS A 49 14.88 9.35 14.82
C LYS A 49 15.90 8.71 13.89
N GLN A 50 15.82 7.38 13.77
CA GLN A 50 16.56 6.66 12.72
C GLN A 50 15.82 6.80 11.38
N CYS A 51 16.57 7.05 10.30
CA CYS A 51 16.15 6.76 8.94
C CYS A 51 16.95 5.59 8.36
N TYR A 52 16.39 4.91 7.37
CA TYR A 52 16.94 3.71 6.73
C TYR A 52 17.08 4.00 5.25
N MET A 53 18.27 4.47 4.87
CA MET A 53 18.64 4.86 3.51
C MET A 53 19.79 3.97 3.03
N GLY A 54 20.40 4.31 1.89
CA GLY A 54 21.53 3.55 1.36
C GLY A 54 21.10 2.36 0.50
N HIS A 55 19.86 2.39 -0.02
CA HIS A 55 19.35 1.35 -0.92
C HIS A 55 20.19 1.23 -2.20
N ARG A 56 21.03 2.22 -2.53
CA ARG A 56 22.01 2.14 -3.62
C ARG A 56 22.94 0.91 -3.54
N ARG A 57 23.30 0.43 -2.34
CA ARG A 57 24.12 -0.79 -2.20
C ARG A 57 23.42 -2.08 -2.67
N LEU A 58 22.11 -2.03 -2.91
CA LEU A 58 21.31 -3.13 -3.44
C LEU A 58 21.22 -3.12 -4.98
N LEU A 59 21.60 -2.01 -5.64
CA LEU A 59 21.69 -1.94 -7.11
C LEU A 59 22.84 -2.85 -7.62
N PRO A 60 22.86 -3.27 -8.90
CA PRO A 60 24.01 -3.95 -9.49
C PRO A 60 25.33 -3.16 -9.31
N ALA A 61 26.46 -3.84 -9.16
CA ALA A 61 27.74 -3.19 -8.83
C ALA A 61 28.18 -2.10 -9.84
N GLY A 62 27.95 -2.32 -11.13
CA GLY A 62 28.23 -1.35 -12.20
C GLY A 62 27.16 -0.27 -12.41
N HIS A 63 26.11 -0.22 -11.58
CA HIS A 63 25.00 0.70 -11.81
C HIS A 63 25.38 2.16 -11.56
N MET A 64 25.20 3.04 -12.56
CA MET A 64 25.65 4.44 -12.55
C MET A 64 25.29 5.25 -11.29
N TRP A 65 24.16 4.97 -10.64
CA TRP A 65 23.75 5.69 -9.42
C TRP A 65 24.62 5.39 -8.19
N ARG A 66 25.40 4.30 -8.18
CA ARG A 66 26.38 4.03 -7.13
C ARG A 66 27.49 5.09 -7.09
N THR A 67 27.89 5.66 -8.23
CA THR A 67 28.95 6.69 -8.31
C THR A 67 28.43 8.14 -8.29
N ARG A 68 27.14 8.39 -8.57
CA ARG A 68 26.57 9.75 -8.60
C ARG A 68 26.37 10.37 -7.20
N LYS A 69 27.43 10.94 -6.64
CA LYS A 69 27.47 11.66 -5.34
C LYS A 69 26.32 12.66 -5.15
N GLY A 70 26.19 13.61 -6.08
CA GLY A 70 25.34 14.80 -5.93
C GLY A 70 23.83 14.56 -5.95
N LEU A 71 23.35 13.41 -6.45
CA LEU A 71 21.93 13.05 -6.45
C LEU A 71 21.46 12.42 -5.13
N PHE A 72 22.39 12.03 -4.26
CA PHE A 72 22.13 11.31 -3.02
C PHE A 72 22.84 12.01 -1.85
N ASN A 73 23.49 11.24 -0.96
CA ASN A 73 24.12 11.69 0.28
C ASN A 73 25.55 12.25 0.11
N GLY A 74 25.93 12.71 -1.09
CA GLY A 74 27.27 13.24 -1.39
C GLY A 74 28.38 12.19 -1.50
N LYS A 75 28.09 10.90 -1.31
CA LYS A 75 29.08 9.80 -1.34
C LYS A 75 28.81 8.81 -2.46
N GLU A 76 29.83 8.04 -2.84
CA GLU A 76 29.70 6.85 -3.67
C GLU A 76 29.33 5.64 -2.81
N ASP A 77 28.76 4.60 -3.42
CA ASP A 77 28.36 3.38 -2.72
C ASP A 77 28.82 2.11 -3.46
N HIS A 78 30.06 1.71 -3.18
CA HIS A 78 30.70 0.49 -3.69
C HIS A 78 30.47 -0.73 -2.80
N ARG A 79 29.66 -0.61 -1.75
CA ARG A 79 29.42 -1.70 -0.79
C ARG A 79 28.63 -2.83 -1.46
N MET A 80 28.92 -4.06 -1.06
CA MET A 80 28.09 -5.21 -1.41
C MET A 80 26.68 -5.09 -0.79
N PRO A 81 25.65 -5.72 -1.36
CA PRO A 81 24.34 -5.81 -0.72
C PRO A 81 24.45 -6.43 0.69
N PRO A 82 23.47 -6.18 1.59
CA PRO A 82 23.37 -6.89 2.86
C PRO A 82 23.29 -8.39 2.63
N ASN A 83 24.09 -9.18 3.35
CA ASN A 83 23.93 -10.63 3.36
C ASN A 83 22.62 -10.98 4.06
N TRP A 84 21.85 -11.88 3.45
CA TRP A 84 20.68 -12.46 4.12
C TRP A 84 21.13 -13.30 5.31
N VAL A 85 20.36 -13.27 6.40
CA VAL A 85 20.68 -14.05 7.59
C VAL A 85 20.39 -15.52 7.32
N GLU A 86 21.44 -16.31 7.12
CA GLU A 86 21.29 -17.75 6.97
C GLU A 86 20.76 -18.42 8.24
N ARG A 87 20.09 -19.56 8.07
CA ARG A 87 19.49 -20.33 9.18
C ARG A 87 20.52 -20.65 10.26
N HIS A 88 21.73 -21.05 9.87
CA HIS A 88 22.79 -21.41 10.81
C HIS A 88 23.25 -20.20 11.63
N SER A 89 23.60 -19.09 10.97
CA SER A 89 24.00 -17.84 11.63
C SER A 89 22.93 -17.30 12.58
N LEU A 90 21.65 -17.41 12.22
CA LEU A 90 20.54 -17.03 13.11
C LEU A 90 20.47 -17.91 14.37
N LEU A 91 20.69 -19.22 14.25
CA LEU A 91 20.73 -20.12 15.40
C LEU A 91 21.93 -19.84 16.30
N THR A 92 23.11 -19.57 15.73
CA THR A 92 24.31 -19.14 16.49
C THR A 92 24.04 -17.86 17.27
N GLN A 93 23.44 -16.82 16.64
CA GLN A 93 23.06 -15.59 17.33
C GLN A 93 22.07 -15.83 18.49
N LEU A 94 21.12 -16.76 18.32
CA LEU A 94 20.17 -17.13 19.37
C LEU A 94 20.78 -18.00 20.49
N GLN A 95 21.88 -18.70 20.24
CA GLN A 95 22.66 -19.43 21.26
C GLN A 95 23.48 -18.49 22.14
N MET A 96 23.95 -17.36 21.60
CA MET A 96 24.63 -16.30 22.37
C MET A 96 23.70 -15.53 23.33
N LEU A 97 22.40 -15.85 23.35
CA LEU A 97 21.44 -15.29 24.29
C LEU A 97 21.38 -16.13 25.57
N GLY A 98 22.17 -15.74 26.58
CA GLY A 98 21.94 -16.17 27.95
C GLY A 98 20.57 -15.74 28.49
N ASP A 99 20.08 -16.46 29.50
CA ASP A 99 18.69 -16.43 29.97
C ASP A 99 18.11 -15.02 30.12
N VAL A 100 16.94 -14.81 29.50
CA VAL A 100 16.23 -13.54 29.53
C VAL A 100 15.14 -13.62 30.58
N GLN A 101 15.38 -13.02 31.75
CA GLN A 101 14.34 -12.83 32.76
C GLN A 101 13.32 -11.78 32.28
N PHE A 102 12.04 -12.11 32.39
CA PHE A 102 10.92 -11.25 32.01
C PHE A 102 10.20 -10.71 33.24
N GLY A 103 9.94 -9.41 33.29
CA GLY A 103 9.16 -8.82 34.38
C GLY A 103 9.21 -7.29 34.39
N LYS A 104 8.24 -6.67 35.08
CA LYS A 104 8.20 -5.20 35.28
C LYS A 104 9.27 -4.71 36.27
N SER A 105 9.72 -5.58 37.17
CA SER A 105 10.74 -5.32 38.21
C SER A 105 12.19 -5.40 37.71
N CYS A 106 12.43 -5.98 36.53
CA CYS A 106 13.77 -6.12 35.98
C CYS A 106 14.26 -4.79 35.37
N ARG A 107 15.47 -4.34 35.74
CA ARG A 107 16.15 -3.24 35.05
C ARG A 107 16.27 -3.55 33.55
N LYS A 108 16.11 -2.55 32.68
CA LYS A 108 16.30 -2.72 31.22
C LYS A 108 17.68 -3.33 30.93
N ARG A 109 17.72 -4.57 30.43
CA ARG A 109 18.95 -5.27 30.05
C ARG A 109 19.75 -4.44 29.05
N LYS A 110 20.99 -4.09 29.41
CA LYS A 110 21.99 -3.63 28.43
C LYS A 110 22.37 -4.85 27.57
N ARG A 111 22.36 -4.68 26.25
CA ARG A 111 22.80 -5.73 25.30
C ARG A 111 24.29 -5.57 25.07
N THR A 112 25.00 -6.68 24.93
CA THR A 112 26.39 -6.69 24.48
C THR A 112 26.45 -6.64 22.95
N ALA A 113 27.63 -6.43 22.34
CA ALA A 113 27.74 -6.30 20.89
C ALA A 113 27.35 -7.61 20.16
N GLU A 114 27.68 -8.75 20.76
CA GLU A 114 27.46 -10.11 20.26
C GLU A 114 25.96 -10.47 20.25
N GLN A 115 25.17 -9.84 21.14
CA GLN A 115 23.73 -10.04 21.25
C GLN A 115 22.93 -9.23 20.21
N LEU A 116 23.60 -8.33 19.47
CA LEU A 116 23.02 -7.51 18.41
C LEU A 116 21.73 -6.79 18.87
N ASN A 117 20.63 -6.95 18.13
CA ASN A 117 19.33 -6.35 18.45
C ASN A 117 18.34 -7.35 19.06
N TRP A 118 18.78 -8.56 19.40
CA TRP A 118 17.93 -9.56 20.05
C TRP A 118 17.55 -9.11 21.46
N THR A 119 16.29 -9.35 21.82
CA THR A 119 15.71 -9.08 23.14
C THR A 119 15.43 -10.36 23.91
N LYS A 120 15.14 -11.45 23.18
CA LYS A 120 14.89 -12.80 23.69
C LYS A 120 14.98 -13.83 22.56
N LYS A 121 15.12 -15.09 22.93
CA LYS A 121 14.76 -16.23 22.07
C LYS A 121 13.23 -16.39 22.08
N SER A 122 12.61 -16.55 20.92
CA SER A 122 11.16 -16.77 20.84
C SER A 122 10.76 -18.15 21.38
N ILE A 123 9.62 -18.24 22.07
CA ILE A 123 9.08 -19.52 22.57
C ILE A 123 8.79 -20.51 21.44
N PHE A 124 8.51 -20.03 20.22
CA PHE A 124 8.27 -20.89 19.06
C PHE A 124 9.48 -21.75 18.67
N PHE A 125 10.71 -21.39 19.09
CA PHE A 125 11.88 -22.27 18.94
C PHE A 125 11.85 -23.51 19.85
N LYS A 126 10.81 -23.71 20.67
CA LYS A 126 10.49 -25.01 21.30
C LYS A 126 9.78 -25.98 20.34
N LEU A 127 9.18 -25.49 19.25
CA LEU A 127 8.56 -26.33 18.22
C LEU A 127 9.67 -26.92 17.32
N PRO A 128 9.70 -28.24 17.09
CA PRO A 128 10.85 -28.91 16.46
C PRO A 128 11.13 -28.44 15.02
N TYR A 129 10.09 -28.02 14.28
CA TYR A 129 10.19 -27.54 12.89
C TYR A 129 10.45 -26.02 12.75
N TRP A 130 10.34 -25.22 13.82
CA TRP A 130 10.33 -23.75 13.69
C TRP A 130 11.66 -23.16 13.20
N SER A 131 12.77 -23.80 13.57
CA SER A 131 14.11 -23.48 13.04
C SER A 131 14.23 -23.77 11.54
N MET A 132 13.46 -24.72 11.02
CA MET A 132 13.50 -25.15 9.62
C MET A 132 12.73 -24.18 8.69
N LEU A 133 11.69 -23.51 9.19
CA LEU A 133 10.90 -22.54 8.42
C LEU A 133 11.78 -21.41 7.84
N ARG A 134 11.59 -21.09 6.55
CA ARG A 134 12.25 -19.95 5.88
C ARG A 134 11.58 -18.63 6.23
N LEU A 135 10.25 -18.63 6.34
CA LEU A 135 9.42 -17.48 6.70
C LEU A 135 8.65 -17.78 7.98
N ARG A 136 9.11 -17.26 9.12
CA ARG A 136 8.54 -17.47 10.47
C ARG A 136 7.53 -16.38 10.86
N HIS A 137 7.88 -15.14 10.56
CA HIS A 137 7.12 -13.95 10.89
C HIS A 137 7.03 -13.14 9.61
N ASN A 138 5.82 -12.86 9.15
CA ASN A 138 5.58 -12.05 7.96
C ASN A 138 5.57 -10.58 8.33
N LEU A 139 5.95 -9.75 7.37
CA LEU A 139 5.69 -8.32 7.39
C LEU A 139 4.22 -8.06 7.05
N ASP A 140 3.56 -7.25 7.87
CA ASP A 140 2.18 -6.86 7.63
C ASP A 140 2.11 -5.80 6.52
N VAL A 141 1.78 -6.25 5.31
CA VAL A 141 1.65 -5.40 4.12
C VAL A 141 0.58 -4.32 4.31
N MET A 142 -0.51 -4.58 5.05
CA MET A 142 -1.57 -3.59 5.26
C MET A 142 -1.04 -2.42 6.09
N HIS A 143 -0.29 -2.71 7.15
CA HIS A 143 0.33 -1.67 7.95
C HIS A 143 1.47 -0.97 7.21
N ILE A 144 2.25 -1.67 6.38
CA ILE A 144 3.32 -1.05 5.57
C ILE A 144 2.72 -0.09 4.52
N GLU A 145 1.76 -0.54 3.71
CA GLU A 145 1.07 0.31 2.73
C GLU A 145 0.43 1.52 3.39
N LYS A 146 -0.26 1.32 4.52
CA LYS A 146 -0.86 2.42 5.28
C LYS A 146 0.19 3.44 5.71
N ASN A 147 1.31 3.01 6.30
CA ASN A 147 2.36 3.92 6.78
C ASN A 147 3.03 4.67 5.62
N ILE A 148 3.29 4.01 4.49
CA ILE A 148 3.85 4.66 3.28
C ILE A 148 2.85 5.67 2.71
N SER A 149 1.58 5.29 2.59
CA SER A 149 0.49 6.14 2.08
C SER A 149 0.21 7.36 2.97
N ASP A 150 0.15 7.19 4.31
CA ASP A 150 0.09 8.30 5.27
C ASP A 150 1.31 9.24 5.14
N SER A 151 2.51 8.68 4.96
CA SER A 151 3.75 9.45 4.82
C SER A 151 3.82 10.25 3.52
N LEU A 152 3.34 9.66 2.42
CA LEU A 152 3.18 10.33 1.13
C LEU A 152 2.15 11.45 1.24
N LEU A 153 0.89 11.14 1.55
CA LEU A 153 -0.18 12.13 1.66
C LEU A 153 0.19 13.27 2.62
N GLY A 154 0.77 12.95 3.78
CA GLY A 154 1.24 13.94 4.74
C GLY A 154 2.29 14.90 4.19
N THR A 155 3.18 14.43 3.31
CA THR A 155 4.29 15.22 2.74
C THR A 155 3.88 15.95 1.45
N LEU A 156 3.04 15.32 0.61
CA LEU A 156 2.49 15.94 -0.61
C LEU A 156 1.56 17.12 -0.25
N MET A 157 0.70 16.96 0.77
CA MET A 157 -0.29 17.97 1.17
C MET A 157 0.19 18.90 2.30
N ASP A 158 1.45 18.81 2.71
CA ASP A 158 2.04 19.53 3.85
C ASP A 158 1.14 19.54 5.10
N ILE A 159 0.73 18.35 5.55
CA ILE A 159 -0.20 18.20 6.67
C ILE A 159 0.59 18.33 7.99
N PRO A 160 0.26 19.31 8.86
CA PRO A 160 0.97 19.51 10.13
C PRO A 160 1.00 18.23 10.98
N GLY A 161 2.18 17.91 11.51
CA GLY A 161 2.42 16.70 12.31
C GLY A 161 2.49 15.39 11.51
N LYS A 162 2.07 15.35 10.24
CA LYS A 162 2.20 14.18 9.35
C LYS A 162 3.30 14.33 8.29
N THR A 163 3.55 15.55 7.82
CA THR A 163 4.59 15.81 6.80
C THR A 163 5.96 15.28 7.25
N LYS A 164 6.61 14.52 6.36
CA LYS A 164 7.99 14.10 6.53
C LYS A 164 8.96 15.22 6.17
N ASP A 165 8.48 16.30 5.56
CA ASP A 165 9.26 17.48 5.25
C ASP A 165 8.85 18.68 6.12
N ASN A 166 9.68 19.01 7.11
CA ASN A 166 9.45 20.06 8.10
C ASN A 166 10.78 20.73 8.48
N ILE A 167 10.72 21.77 9.31
CA ILE A 167 11.90 22.55 9.75
C ILE A 167 13.04 21.66 10.28
N ASN A 168 12.73 20.59 11.02
CA ASN A 168 13.75 19.68 11.53
C ASN A 168 14.38 18.82 10.42
N SER A 169 13.60 18.31 9.46
CA SER A 169 14.18 17.58 8.33
C SER A 169 15.00 18.47 7.40
N ARG A 170 14.67 19.76 7.28
CA ARG A 170 15.52 20.74 6.56
C ARG A 170 16.86 20.95 7.26
N ARG A 171 16.87 21.08 8.60
CA ARG A 171 18.10 21.15 9.40
C ARG A 171 18.91 19.85 9.35
N ASP A 172 18.24 18.69 9.27
CA ASP A 172 18.93 17.41 9.06
C ASP A 172 19.57 17.33 7.67
N LEU A 173 18.91 17.81 6.59
CA LEU A 173 19.51 17.91 5.25
C LEU A 173 20.75 18.81 5.24
N GLU A 174 20.68 19.96 5.91
CA GLU A 174 21.81 20.89 6.08
C GLU A 174 22.98 20.23 6.82
N ASN A 175 22.71 19.62 7.99
CA ASN A 175 23.70 18.90 8.79
C ASN A 175 24.30 17.67 8.06
N LEU A 176 23.59 17.09 7.09
CA LEU A 176 24.09 16.00 6.25
C LEU A 176 24.79 16.48 4.97
N GLY A 177 24.74 17.77 4.66
CA GLY A 177 25.53 18.40 3.59
C GLY A 177 25.04 18.17 2.15
N PHE A 178 23.80 17.70 1.95
CA PHE A 178 23.24 17.46 0.60
C PHE A 178 21.87 18.13 0.38
N ARG A 179 21.50 18.32 -0.89
CA ARG A 179 20.31 19.08 -1.35
C ARG A 179 20.22 20.51 -0.80
N LYS A 180 21.21 21.33 -1.16
CA LYS A 180 21.34 22.73 -0.73
C LYS A 180 20.14 23.59 -1.11
N GLU A 181 19.46 23.25 -2.21
CA GLU A 181 18.23 23.90 -2.69
C GLU A 181 17.04 23.77 -1.72
N LEU A 182 17.09 22.83 -0.78
CA LEU A 182 16.07 22.61 0.26
C LEU A 182 16.49 23.16 1.64
N HIS A 183 17.72 23.64 1.82
CA HIS A 183 18.20 24.12 3.13
C HIS A 183 17.42 25.38 3.56
N LEU A 184 17.32 25.60 4.87
CA LEU A 184 16.65 26.79 5.40
C LEU A 184 17.44 28.05 5.01
N LYS A 185 16.76 29.09 4.54
CA LYS A 185 17.40 30.37 4.22
C LYS A 185 17.21 31.35 5.36
N SER A 186 18.27 32.05 5.74
CA SER A 186 18.24 33.13 6.73
C SER A 186 18.48 34.46 6.03
N GLU A 187 17.42 35.26 5.87
CA GLU A 187 17.47 36.57 5.22
C GLU A 187 16.92 37.62 6.20
N GLY A 188 17.75 38.60 6.58
CA GLY A 188 17.35 39.66 7.52
C GLY A 188 16.87 39.16 8.90
N GLY A 189 17.39 38.02 9.37
CA GLY A 189 16.96 37.37 10.63
C GLY A 189 15.66 36.56 10.53
N ARG A 190 14.99 36.55 9.37
CA ARG A 190 13.85 35.67 9.11
C ARG A 190 14.33 34.35 8.51
N VAL A 191 13.93 33.24 9.12
CA VAL A 191 14.20 31.89 8.60
C VAL A 191 13.05 31.47 7.69
N THR A 192 13.32 31.25 6.41
CA THR A 192 12.36 30.75 5.43
C THR A 192 12.67 29.31 5.02
N MET A 193 11.63 28.54 4.72
CA MET A 193 11.75 27.17 4.24
C MET A 193 11.44 27.14 2.74
N PRO A 194 12.41 26.82 1.85
CA PRO A 194 12.16 26.76 0.42
C PRO A 194 11.09 25.73 0.05
N ARG A 195 10.30 26.05 -0.98
CA ARG A 195 9.28 25.17 -1.56
C ARG A 195 9.92 23.89 -2.10
N ALA A 196 9.40 22.74 -1.68
CA ALA A 196 9.72 21.46 -2.29
C ALA A 196 8.91 21.23 -3.57
N LEU A 197 9.52 20.60 -4.57
CA LEU A 197 8.85 20.25 -5.83
C LEU A 197 7.92 19.03 -5.71
N TYR A 198 7.99 18.29 -4.59
CA TYR A 198 7.12 17.18 -4.24
C TYR A 198 5.96 17.60 -3.31
N THR A 199 5.82 18.89 -3.00
CA THR A 199 4.76 19.40 -2.13
C THR A 199 3.81 20.28 -2.94
N LEU A 200 2.51 20.12 -2.70
CA LEU A 200 1.44 20.90 -3.31
C LEU A 200 1.23 22.19 -2.52
N HIS A 201 1.07 23.32 -3.22
CA HIS A 201 0.92 24.63 -2.59
C HIS A 201 -0.27 25.41 -3.13
N GLY A 202 -0.90 26.17 -2.24
CA GLY A 202 -2.05 27.03 -2.56
C GLY A 202 -3.16 26.26 -3.26
N ASP A 203 -3.54 26.75 -4.44
CA ASP A 203 -4.62 26.22 -5.27
C ASP A 203 -4.43 24.76 -5.72
N GLU A 204 -3.19 24.27 -5.83
CA GLU A 204 -2.91 22.85 -6.12
C GLU A 204 -3.51 21.92 -5.05
N ARG A 205 -3.48 22.33 -3.77
CA ARG A 205 -4.07 21.56 -2.66
C ARG A 205 -5.59 21.60 -2.67
N ASN A 206 -6.19 22.74 -3.01
CA ASN A 206 -7.65 22.86 -3.15
C ASN A 206 -8.12 21.88 -4.23
N LYS A 207 -7.53 21.97 -5.43
CA LYS A 207 -7.84 21.10 -6.57
C LYS A 207 -7.60 19.63 -6.28
N PHE A 208 -6.54 19.28 -5.54
CA PHE A 208 -6.31 17.90 -5.09
C PHE A 208 -7.44 17.41 -4.18
N CYS A 209 -7.87 18.21 -3.20
CA CYS A 209 -8.98 17.87 -2.32
C CYS A 209 -10.32 17.80 -3.06
N GLU A 210 -10.62 18.73 -3.97
CA GLU A 210 -11.82 18.70 -4.82
C GLU A 210 -11.87 17.44 -5.68
N TRP A 211 -10.77 17.12 -6.36
CA TRP A 211 -10.63 15.89 -7.14
C TRP A 211 -10.85 14.66 -6.26
N LEU A 212 -10.19 14.57 -5.10
CA LEU A 212 -10.27 13.42 -4.21
C LEU A 212 -11.67 13.25 -3.59
N ALA A 213 -12.35 14.36 -3.26
CA ALA A 213 -13.74 14.35 -2.83
C ALA A 213 -14.72 13.96 -3.95
N GLY A 214 -14.37 14.24 -5.21
CA GLY A 214 -15.09 13.78 -6.39
C GLY A 214 -14.90 12.29 -6.73
N VAL A 215 -13.92 11.61 -6.14
CA VAL A 215 -13.68 10.17 -6.38
C VAL A 215 -14.80 9.33 -5.76
N LYS A 216 -15.55 8.67 -6.65
CA LYS A 216 -16.51 7.60 -6.35
C LYS A 216 -15.93 6.26 -6.82
N PHE A 217 -16.39 5.19 -6.19
CA PHE A 217 -16.02 3.81 -6.52
C PHE A 217 -17.27 2.97 -6.81
N PRO A 218 -17.13 1.77 -7.42
CA PRO A 218 -18.15 0.73 -7.32
C PRO A 218 -18.50 0.45 -5.85
N ASP A 219 -19.78 0.18 -5.56
CA ASP A 219 -20.15 -0.27 -4.21
C ASP A 219 -19.40 -1.57 -3.86
N GLY A 220 -19.08 -1.74 -2.57
CA GLY A 220 -18.24 -2.83 -2.07
C GLY A 220 -16.74 -2.73 -2.37
N PHE A 221 -16.28 -1.88 -3.32
CA PHE A 221 -14.86 -1.78 -3.66
C PHE A 221 -14.02 -0.99 -2.65
N ALA A 222 -14.50 0.19 -2.22
CA ALA A 222 -13.79 1.05 -1.28
C ALA A 222 -14.79 1.92 -0.48
N SER A 223 -14.33 2.58 0.59
CA SER A 223 -15.20 3.52 1.30
C SER A 223 -15.38 4.83 0.52
N ASN A 224 -16.40 5.62 0.87
CA ASN A 224 -16.60 6.94 0.29
C ASN A 224 -15.57 7.93 0.84
N VAL A 225 -14.48 8.11 0.09
CA VAL A 225 -13.32 8.95 0.45
C VAL A 225 -13.71 10.42 0.67
N MET A 226 -14.82 10.90 0.11
CA MET A 226 -15.36 12.24 0.40
C MET A 226 -15.50 12.52 1.90
N HIS A 227 -15.90 11.54 2.71
CA HIS A 227 -16.03 11.72 4.16
C HIS A 227 -14.68 11.89 4.89
N CYS A 228 -13.56 11.65 4.20
CA CYS A 228 -12.21 11.81 4.71
C CYS A 228 -11.53 13.10 4.22
N VAL A 229 -12.22 13.95 3.45
CA VAL A 229 -11.64 15.15 2.83
C VAL A 229 -12.43 16.40 3.25
N SER A 230 -11.73 17.37 3.87
CA SER A 230 -12.22 18.75 3.96
C SER A 230 -11.57 19.57 2.86
N VAL A 231 -12.37 19.93 1.85
CA VAL A 231 -11.94 20.81 0.76
C VAL A 231 -11.62 22.20 1.30
N ARG A 232 -12.51 22.79 2.11
CA ARG A 232 -12.35 24.13 2.70
C ARG A 232 -11.06 24.28 3.51
N ASP A 233 -10.67 23.23 4.23
CA ASP A 233 -9.46 23.23 5.05
C ASP A 233 -8.19 22.75 4.32
N CYS A 234 -8.31 22.24 3.09
CA CYS A 234 -7.24 21.47 2.43
C CYS A 234 -6.69 20.32 3.29
N LYS A 235 -7.56 19.57 3.97
CA LYS A 235 -7.20 18.49 4.93
C LYS A 235 -7.74 17.13 4.52
N ILE A 236 -6.96 16.08 4.79
CA ILE A 236 -7.33 14.68 4.60
C ILE A 236 -7.16 13.95 5.93
N THR A 237 -8.25 13.40 6.47
CA THR A 237 -8.31 12.82 7.82
C THR A 237 -9.26 11.63 7.87
N GLY A 238 -8.96 10.62 8.68
CA GLY A 238 -9.87 9.49 8.92
C GLY A 238 -9.82 8.35 7.89
N LEU A 239 -8.93 8.41 6.89
CA LEU A 239 -8.64 7.28 6.00
C LEU A 239 -8.26 6.03 6.81
N LYS A 240 -8.86 4.89 6.48
CA LYS A 240 -8.54 3.58 7.07
C LYS A 240 -7.50 2.86 6.21
N SER A 241 -6.92 1.78 6.71
CA SER A 241 -5.86 1.01 6.03
C SER A 241 -6.25 0.63 4.59
N HIS A 242 -7.51 0.24 4.37
CA HIS A 242 -8.02 -0.11 3.04
C HIS A 242 -8.12 1.09 2.10
N ASP A 243 -8.48 2.27 2.61
CA ASP A 243 -8.55 3.49 1.80
C ASP A 243 -7.14 3.94 1.39
N HIS A 244 -6.15 3.75 2.28
CA HIS A 244 -4.74 3.96 1.97
C HIS A 244 -4.19 2.98 0.92
N HIS A 245 -4.61 1.70 0.96
CA HIS A 245 -4.30 0.69 -0.05
C HIS A 245 -4.88 1.07 -1.42
N VAL A 246 -6.17 1.41 -1.48
CA VAL A 246 -6.83 1.87 -2.71
C VAL A 246 -6.19 3.16 -3.23
N PHE A 247 -5.87 4.12 -2.34
CA PHE A 247 -5.15 5.33 -2.74
C PHE A 247 -3.80 4.99 -3.36
N LEU A 248 -2.97 4.18 -2.68
CA LEU A 248 -1.61 3.85 -3.09
C LEU A 248 -1.58 3.08 -4.41
N GLN A 249 -2.50 2.17 -4.67
CA GLN A 249 -2.50 1.30 -5.86
C GLN A 249 -3.32 1.80 -7.06
N ARG A 250 -4.28 2.72 -6.83
CA ARG A 250 -5.24 3.15 -7.86
C ARG A 250 -5.31 4.66 -8.07
N LEU A 251 -5.28 5.44 -6.98
CA LEU A 251 -5.44 6.90 -7.07
C LEU A 251 -4.11 7.64 -7.22
N LEU A 252 -3.03 7.14 -6.60
CA LEU A 252 -1.73 7.83 -6.57
C LEU A 252 -1.21 8.20 -7.97
N PRO A 253 -1.19 7.32 -9.00
CA PRO A 253 -0.72 7.66 -10.35
C PRO A 253 -1.53 8.79 -11.00
N ILE A 254 -2.84 8.79 -10.80
CA ILE A 254 -3.77 9.79 -11.32
C ILE A 254 -3.46 11.14 -10.66
N ALA A 255 -3.34 11.13 -9.33
CA ALA A 255 -3.08 12.30 -8.52
C ALA A 255 -1.72 12.93 -8.89
N VAL A 256 -0.63 12.16 -8.84
CA VAL A 256 0.72 12.71 -9.01
C VAL A 256 0.95 13.24 -10.42
N GLY A 257 0.39 12.59 -11.44
CA GLY A 257 0.56 13.03 -12.83
C GLY A 257 -0.23 14.29 -13.19
N GLY A 258 -1.25 14.66 -12.41
CA GLY A 258 -2.01 15.91 -12.58
C GLY A 258 -1.40 17.13 -11.86
N PHE A 259 -0.56 16.92 -10.84
CA PHE A 259 -0.09 18.00 -9.95
C PHE A 259 1.44 18.10 -9.79
N LEU A 260 2.21 17.03 -10.01
CA LEU A 260 3.66 17.01 -9.73
C LEU A 260 4.51 17.00 -11.01
N ARG A 261 5.77 17.41 -10.87
CA ARG A 261 6.76 17.34 -11.95
C ARG A 261 6.95 15.88 -12.42
N SER A 262 7.18 15.69 -13.72
CA SER A 262 7.13 14.38 -14.40
C SER A 262 8.05 13.31 -13.80
N ASP A 263 9.23 13.68 -13.29
CA ASP A 263 10.18 12.80 -12.62
C ASP A 263 9.65 12.28 -11.27
N ILE A 264 9.01 13.16 -10.49
CA ILE A 264 8.39 12.84 -9.20
C ILE A 264 7.13 12.00 -9.44
N ALA A 265 6.31 12.40 -10.41
CA ALA A 265 5.11 11.67 -10.80
C ALA A 265 5.43 10.25 -11.30
N LEU A 266 6.51 10.08 -12.07
CA LEU A 266 6.98 8.76 -12.52
C LEU A 266 7.41 7.89 -11.34
N ALA A 267 8.27 8.37 -10.45
CA ALA A 267 8.73 7.60 -9.30
C ALA A 267 7.59 7.15 -8.37
N LEU A 268 6.56 7.99 -8.18
CA LEU A 268 5.37 7.66 -7.39
C LEU A 268 4.38 6.75 -8.15
N THR A 269 4.35 6.81 -9.48
CA THR A 269 3.58 5.89 -10.32
C THR A 269 4.20 4.49 -10.32
N GLU A 270 5.53 4.38 -10.38
CA GLU A 270 6.24 3.10 -10.26
C GLU A 270 6.06 2.48 -8.87
N LEU A 271 6.11 3.29 -7.81
CA LEU A 271 5.76 2.87 -6.44
C LEU A 271 4.33 2.32 -6.35
N SER A 272 3.39 2.93 -7.05
CA SER A 272 2.01 2.44 -7.14
C SER A 272 1.90 1.10 -7.89
N SER A 273 2.59 0.97 -9.04
CA SER A 273 2.64 -0.28 -9.81
C SER A 273 3.23 -1.42 -8.98
N PHE A 274 4.32 -1.14 -8.23
CA PHE A 274 4.93 -2.12 -7.34
C PHE A 274 3.92 -2.74 -6.37
N PHE A 275 3.16 -1.92 -5.64
CA PHE A 275 2.19 -2.44 -4.68
C PHE A 275 1.01 -3.15 -5.37
N LYS A 276 0.55 -2.62 -6.51
CA LYS A 276 -0.50 -3.23 -7.34
C LYS A 276 -0.12 -4.62 -7.86
N GLU A 277 1.13 -4.81 -8.29
CA GLU A 277 1.66 -6.08 -8.79
C GLU A 277 1.94 -7.06 -7.64
N LEU A 278 2.57 -6.60 -6.55
CA LEU A 278 2.82 -7.37 -5.33
C LEU A 278 1.53 -7.94 -4.72
N CYS A 279 0.44 -7.17 -4.77
CA CYS A 279 -0.87 -7.54 -4.21
C CYS A 279 -1.81 -8.20 -5.23
N ALA A 280 -1.32 -8.59 -6.41
CA ALA A 280 -2.13 -9.29 -7.39
C ALA A 280 -2.62 -10.66 -6.87
N ARG A 281 -3.81 -11.09 -7.34
CA ARG A 281 -4.44 -12.37 -6.98
C ARG A 281 -3.60 -13.58 -7.41
N THR A 282 -2.95 -13.47 -8.56
CA THR A 282 -2.06 -14.47 -9.14
C THR A 282 -0.68 -13.84 -9.27
N LEU A 283 0.36 -14.55 -8.85
CA LEU A 283 1.75 -14.07 -8.88
C LEU A 283 2.60 -15.00 -9.76
N ASP A 284 3.49 -14.39 -10.54
CA ASP A 284 4.57 -15.09 -11.23
C ASP A 284 5.90 -14.89 -10.48
N VAL A 285 6.67 -15.97 -10.31
CA VAL A 285 7.90 -15.97 -9.51
C VAL A 285 9.02 -15.19 -10.20
N ASN A 286 9.08 -15.22 -11.54
CA ASN A 286 10.07 -14.46 -12.29
C ASN A 286 9.76 -12.96 -12.18
N ARG A 287 8.49 -12.56 -12.33
CA ARG A 287 8.06 -11.17 -12.13
C ARG A 287 8.29 -10.71 -10.70
N LEU A 288 8.02 -11.52 -9.66
CA LEU A 288 8.37 -11.16 -8.27
C LEU A 288 9.87 -10.95 -8.06
N SER A 289 10.71 -11.76 -8.70
CA SER A 289 12.17 -11.64 -8.64
C SER A 289 12.64 -10.33 -9.30
N GLN A 290 12.07 -9.99 -10.46
CA GLN A 290 12.29 -8.68 -11.09
C GLN A 290 11.74 -7.52 -10.24
N LEU A 291 10.56 -7.69 -9.63
CA LEU A 291 9.90 -6.69 -8.79
C LEU A 291 10.75 -6.31 -7.57
N GLN A 292 11.59 -7.23 -7.08
CA GLN A 292 12.58 -6.94 -6.04
C GLN A 292 13.67 -5.97 -6.51
N LEU A 293 14.16 -6.13 -7.74
CA LEU A 293 15.16 -5.24 -8.36
C LEU A 293 14.54 -3.89 -8.76
N ASP A 294 13.32 -3.92 -9.29
CA ASP A 294 12.53 -2.73 -9.63
C ASP A 294 12.32 -1.87 -8.38
N PHE A 295 11.97 -2.48 -7.23
CA PHE A 295 11.73 -1.73 -6.00
C PHE A 295 12.99 -1.09 -5.41
N VAL A 296 14.16 -1.73 -5.54
CA VAL A 296 15.44 -1.08 -5.20
C VAL A 296 15.65 0.18 -6.04
N THR A 297 15.31 0.12 -7.33
CA THR A 297 15.38 1.26 -8.25
C THR A 297 14.39 2.37 -7.86
N ILE A 298 13.16 2.00 -7.50
CA ILE A 298 12.12 2.93 -6.98
C ILE A 298 12.61 3.61 -5.70
N LEU A 299 13.10 2.86 -4.71
CA LEU A 299 13.66 3.41 -3.47
C LEU A 299 14.82 4.37 -3.75
N CYS A 300 15.68 4.08 -4.73
CA CYS A 300 16.74 4.99 -5.13
C CYS A 300 16.21 6.28 -5.79
N LYS A 301 15.16 6.22 -6.62
CA LYS A 301 14.49 7.42 -7.15
C LYS A 301 13.86 8.25 -6.03
N LEU A 302 13.17 7.61 -5.09
CA LEU A 302 12.63 8.27 -3.90
C LEU A 302 13.76 8.89 -3.06
N GLU A 303 14.92 8.24 -2.90
CA GLU A 303 16.10 8.78 -2.19
C GLU A 303 16.73 10.01 -2.87
N MET A 304 16.41 10.28 -4.15
CA MET A 304 16.75 11.56 -4.80
C MET A 304 15.69 12.65 -4.53
N ILE A 305 14.42 12.25 -4.33
CA ILE A 305 13.26 13.16 -4.22
C ILE A 305 12.97 13.57 -2.77
N PHE A 306 12.74 12.61 -1.87
CA PHE A 306 12.20 12.87 -0.52
C PHE A 306 13.30 13.02 0.54
N PRO A 307 13.07 13.80 1.62
CA PRO A 307 14.07 14.00 2.66
C PRO A 307 14.33 12.71 3.46
N PRO A 308 15.50 12.55 4.13
CA PRO A 308 15.84 11.38 4.93
C PRO A 308 14.77 10.96 5.94
N SER A 309 14.06 11.93 6.49
CA SER A 309 12.92 11.76 7.40
C SER A 309 11.73 10.99 6.80
N PHE A 310 11.61 10.86 5.48
CA PHE A 310 10.62 10.02 4.81
C PHE A 310 10.95 8.53 4.97
N PHE A 311 12.23 8.17 4.92
CA PHE A 311 12.74 6.79 4.98
C PHE A 311 12.74 6.25 6.41
N ASP A 312 11.57 6.13 7.03
CA ASP A 312 11.42 5.33 8.24
C ASP A 312 11.40 3.82 7.92
N ILE A 313 11.31 3.00 8.97
CA ILE A 313 11.46 1.55 8.84
C ILE A 313 10.39 0.92 7.94
N MET A 314 9.19 1.49 7.85
CA MET A 314 8.11 0.92 7.03
C MET A 314 8.41 1.06 5.54
N VAL A 315 9.03 2.17 5.12
CA VAL A 315 9.49 2.37 3.74
C VAL A 315 10.59 1.35 3.39
N HIS A 316 11.54 1.13 4.29
CA HIS A 316 12.63 0.18 4.07
C HIS A 316 12.13 -1.28 3.99
N LEU A 317 11.25 -1.69 4.90
CA LEU A 317 10.72 -3.06 4.96
C LEU A 317 10.04 -3.52 3.67
N ALA A 318 9.49 -2.59 2.87
CA ALA A 318 8.88 -2.89 1.59
C ALA A 318 9.82 -3.62 0.60
N VAL A 319 11.14 -3.44 0.71
CA VAL A 319 12.14 -4.13 -0.15
C VAL A 319 12.21 -5.65 0.08
N HIS A 320 11.68 -6.13 1.20
CA HIS A 320 11.64 -7.56 1.52
C HIS A 320 10.33 -8.24 1.08
N LEU A 321 9.29 -7.47 0.77
CA LEU A 321 7.95 -8.01 0.47
C LEU A 321 7.90 -8.93 -0.75
N PRO A 322 8.61 -8.67 -1.88
CA PRO A 322 8.66 -9.63 -2.99
C PRO A 322 9.29 -10.95 -2.58
N GLY A 323 10.36 -10.93 -1.76
CA GLY A 323 10.97 -12.13 -1.20
C GLY A 323 10.03 -12.90 -0.27
N GLU A 324 9.25 -12.20 0.56
CA GLU A 324 8.18 -12.85 1.35
C GLU A 324 7.04 -13.38 0.49
N ALA A 325 6.72 -12.76 -0.66
CA ALA A 325 5.72 -13.26 -1.59
C ALA A 325 6.18 -14.52 -2.35
N ILE A 326 7.47 -14.62 -2.69
CA ILE A 326 8.07 -15.84 -3.25
C ILE A 326 8.00 -17.00 -2.25
N LEU A 327 8.16 -16.73 -0.94
CA LEU A 327 8.16 -17.77 0.10
C LEU A 327 6.77 -18.12 0.66
N GLY A 328 5.90 -17.13 0.85
CA GLY A 328 4.58 -17.25 1.49
C GLY A 328 3.40 -17.12 0.55
N GLY A 329 3.64 -17.00 -0.77
CA GLY A 329 2.61 -16.82 -1.78
C GLY A 329 1.90 -15.48 -1.72
N ALA A 330 0.75 -15.41 -2.40
CA ALA A 330 -0.04 -14.20 -2.61
C ALA A 330 -0.37 -13.48 -1.29
N VAL A 331 -0.18 -12.15 -1.29
CA VAL A 331 -0.43 -11.28 -0.13
C VAL A 331 -1.89 -11.40 0.36
N GLN A 332 -2.83 -11.76 -0.52
CA GLN A 332 -4.24 -11.93 -0.18
C GLN A 332 -4.50 -12.92 0.99
N TYR A 333 -3.68 -13.96 1.13
CA TYR A 333 -3.77 -14.94 2.22
C TYR A 333 -3.01 -14.52 3.48
N ARG A 334 -2.34 -13.36 3.43
CA ARG A 334 -1.44 -12.85 4.46
C ARG A 334 -1.77 -11.41 4.88
N TRP A 335 -2.96 -10.90 4.53
CA TRP A 335 -3.50 -9.64 5.03
C TRP A 335 -4.01 -9.76 6.46
N MET A 336 -3.88 -8.68 7.24
CA MET A 336 -4.56 -8.51 8.51
C MET A 336 -6.03 -8.05 8.39
N TYR A 337 -6.48 -7.58 7.21
CA TYR A 337 -7.87 -7.11 7.00
C TYR A 337 -8.97 -8.07 7.50
N PRO A 338 -8.94 -9.40 7.20
CA PRO A 338 -10.01 -10.30 7.65
C PRO A 338 -9.96 -10.50 9.17
N PHE A 339 -8.76 -10.66 9.72
CA PHE A 339 -8.53 -10.88 11.15
C PHE A 339 -8.95 -9.66 11.99
N GLU A 340 -8.55 -8.45 11.61
CA GLU A 340 -8.96 -7.23 12.31
C GLU A 340 -10.46 -6.98 12.23
N ARG A 341 -11.09 -7.24 11.07
CA ARG A 341 -12.55 -7.15 10.91
C ARG A 341 -13.26 -8.15 11.83
N TYR A 342 -12.72 -9.36 11.97
CA TYR A 342 -13.27 -10.41 12.84
C TYR A 342 -13.06 -10.09 14.33
N LEU A 343 -11.90 -9.59 14.72
CA LEU A 343 -11.65 -9.06 16.07
C LEU A 343 -12.55 -7.86 16.39
N GLY A 344 -12.87 -7.02 15.39
CA GLY A 344 -13.88 -5.96 15.49
C GLY A 344 -15.27 -6.51 15.84
N LYS A 345 -15.70 -7.60 15.19
CA LYS A 345 -16.95 -8.31 15.51
C LYS A 345 -16.93 -8.83 16.97
N PHE A 346 -15.85 -9.45 17.43
CA PHE A 346 -15.74 -9.91 18.82
C PHE A 346 -15.73 -8.77 19.86
N LYS A 347 -15.17 -7.60 19.54
CA LYS A 347 -15.25 -6.43 20.44
C LYS A 347 -16.68 -5.99 20.71
N LEU A 348 -17.60 -6.18 19.75
CA LEU A 348 -19.04 -5.88 19.94
C LEU A 348 -19.76 -6.90 20.83
N TYR A 349 -19.18 -8.10 21.01
CA TYR A 349 -19.75 -9.14 21.88
C TYR A 349 -19.44 -8.90 23.37
N VAL A 350 -18.41 -8.10 23.68
CA VAL A 350 -17.99 -7.81 25.07
C VAL A 350 -18.97 -6.85 25.75
N LYS A 351 -20.09 -7.39 26.22
CA LYS A 351 -21.05 -6.67 27.08
C LYS A 351 -20.48 -6.48 28.49
N ASN A 352 -19.87 -7.52 29.08
CA ASN A 352 -19.23 -7.44 30.38
C ASN A 352 -17.70 -7.39 30.27
N LYS A 353 -17.13 -6.20 30.49
CA LYS A 353 -15.67 -5.97 30.44
C LYS A 353 -14.87 -6.65 31.57
N VAL A 354 -15.53 -7.11 32.64
CA VAL A 354 -14.90 -7.87 33.74
C VAL A 354 -14.68 -9.34 33.33
N ARG A 355 -15.47 -9.86 32.38
CA ARG A 355 -15.38 -11.23 31.85
C ARG A 355 -15.51 -11.20 30.32
N PRO A 356 -14.54 -10.65 29.58
CA PRO A 356 -14.65 -10.45 28.14
C PRO A 356 -14.68 -11.78 27.37
N GLU A 357 -13.92 -12.80 27.79
CA GLU A 357 -13.89 -14.12 27.17
C GLU A 357 -15.26 -14.81 27.29
N GLY A 358 -15.85 -14.77 28.49
CA GLY A 358 -17.19 -15.30 28.75
C GLY A 358 -18.26 -14.59 27.92
N SER A 359 -18.21 -13.25 27.85
CA SER A 359 -19.14 -12.46 27.02
C SER A 359 -19.03 -12.82 25.53
N ILE A 360 -17.81 -13.04 25.03
CA ILE A 360 -17.57 -13.45 23.63
C ILE A 360 -18.12 -14.86 23.40
N ALA A 361 -17.86 -15.81 24.30
CA ALA A 361 -18.33 -17.20 24.18
C ALA A 361 -19.87 -17.29 24.21
N GLU A 362 -20.52 -16.62 25.16
CA GLU A 362 -21.97 -16.54 25.29
C GLU A 362 -22.62 -15.96 24.02
N ALA A 363 -22.15 -14.79 23.57
CA ALA A 363 -22.66 -14.15 22.36
C ALA A 363 -22.37 -14.97 21.09
N TYR A 364 -21.25 -15.70 21.05
CA TYR A 364 -20.93 -16.62 19.94
C TYR A 364 -21.93 -17.77 19.90
N ILE A 365 -22.13 -18.48 21.01
CA ILE A 365 -23.11 -19.59 21.12
C ILE A 365 -24.51 -19.09 20.73
N HIS A 366 -24.96 -17.96 21.27
CA HIS A 366 -26.27 -17.39 20.94
C HIS A 366 -26.41 -17.10 19.44
N ILE A 367 -25.35 -16.61 18.78
CA ILE A 367 -25.38 -16.30 17.33
C ILE A 367 -25.27 -17.56 16.47
N GLU A 368 -24.55 -18.59 16.89
CA GLU A 368 -24.54 -19.90 16.24
C GLU A 368 -25.91 -20.60 16.37
N CYS A 369 -26.52 -20.59 17.57
CA CYS A 369 -27.87 -21.14 17.78
C CYS A 369 -28.92 -20.41 16.92
N LEU A 370 -28.92 -19.07 16.91
CA LEU A 370 -29.80 -18.30 16.02
C LEU A 370 -29.52 -18.60 14.54
N THR A 371 -28.25 -18.75 14.16
CA THR A 371 -27.84 -19.13 12.80
C THR A 371 -28.37 -20.51 12.42
N PHE A 372 -28.26 -21.49 13.31
CA PHE A 372 -28.77 -22.84 13.09
C PHE A 372 -30.29 -22.84 12.95
N CYS A 373 -31.03 -22.21 13.88
CA CYS A 373 -32.47 -22.04 13.78
C CYS A 373 -32.88 -21.29 12.49
N SER A 374 -32.06 -20.35 12.02
CA SER A 374 -32.34 -19.59 10.80
C SER A 374 -32.41 -20.45 9.54
N MET A 375 -31.71 -21.60 9.52
CA MET A 375 -31.69 -22.51 8.36
C MET A 375 -33.02 -23.27 8.17
N TYR A 376 -33.92 -23.22 9.16
CA TYR A 376 -35.23 -23.89 9.13
C TYR A 376 -36.41 -22.93 8.90
N LEU A 377 -36.16 -21.63 8.72
CA LEU A 377 -37.19 -20.62 8.47
C LEU A 377 -37.18 -20.22 6.98
N GLN A 378 -38.28 -20.54 6.27
CA GLN A 378 -38.35 -20.40 4.81
C GLN A 378 -38.74 -18.98 4.35
N ASP A 379 -39.58 -18.27 5.12
CA ASP A 379 -40.20 -16.99 4.70
C ASP A 379 -39.64 -15.74 5.44
N VAL A 380 -38.41 -15.81 5.96
CA VAL A 380 -37.80 -14.71 6.74
C VAL A 380 -36.52 -14.21 6.06
N GLU A 381 -36.35 -12.88 5.95
CA GLU A 381 -35.08 -12.29 5.50
C GLU A 381 -34.01 -12.50 6.59
N MET A 382 -33.08 -13.40 6.30
CA MET A 382 -31.97 -13.84 7.14
C MET A 382 -30.65 -13.33 6.61
N LYS A 383 -29.62 -13.34 7.45
CA LYS A 383 -28.26 -12.96 7.04
C LYS A 383 -27.68 -13.81 5.88
N PHE A 384 -28.22 -15.01 5.66
CA PHE A 384 -27.71 -15.98 4.67
C PHE A 384 -28.51 -16.03 3.37
N ASN A 385 -29.81 -15.70 3.39
CA ASN A 385 -30.66 -15.63 2.19
C ASN A 385 -30.92 -14.18 1.72
N ARG A 386 -30.57 -13.18 2.55
CA ARG A 386 -30.56 -11.76 2.16
C ARG A 386 -29.72 -11.60 0.91
N ALA A 387 -30.37 -11.15 -0.16
CA ALA A 387 -29.71 -10.72 -1.38
C ALA A 387 -28.57 -9.75 -1.05
N ASP A 388 -27.39 -9.97 -1.65
CA ASP A 388 -26.34 -8.97 -1.64
C ASP A 388 -26.90 -7.63 -2.13
N ARG A 389 -26.43 -6.52 -1.54
CA ARG A 389 -26.93 -5.16 -1.85
C ARG A 389 -26.89 -4.81 -3.35
N ASN A 390 -26.02 -5.50 -4.10
CA ASN A 390 -25.81 -5.35 -5.53
C ASN A 390 -26.05 -6.67 -6.27
N ILE A 391 -27.10 -7.44 -5.93
CA ILE A 391 -27.62 -8.42 -6.90
C ILE A 391 -28.18 -7.61 -8.08
N ASP A 392 -27.37 -7.53 -9.14
CA ASP A 392 -27.67 -6.82 -10.39
C ASP A 392 -28.79 -7.47 -11.22
N GLY A 393 -29.45 -8.50 -10.67
CA GLY A 393 -30.82 -8.96 -10.97
C GLY A 393 -31.34 -8.66 -12.37
N GLY A 394 -30.79 -9.37 -13.36
CA GLY A 394 -31.19 -9.34 -14.76
C GLY A 394 -30.98 -10.71 -15.40
N GLU A 395 -31.75 -11.00 -16.44
CA GLU A 395 -31.63 -12.21 -17.24
C GLU A 395 -30.34 -12.15 -18.10
N ASP A 396 -29.85 -13.30 -18.58
CA ASP A 396 -28.70 -13.35 -19.50
C ASP A 396 -29.14 -12.92 -20.91
N ASP A 397 -29.33 -11.61 -21.09
CA ASP A 397 -29.32 -11.00 -22.42
C ASP A 397 -27.89 -11.11 -22.98
N CYS A 398 -27.65 -12.17 -23.76
CA CYS A 398 -26.49 -12.30 -24.62
C CYS A 398 -26.55 -11.26 -25.75
N ILE A 399 -26.21 -10.01 -25.43
CA ILE A 399 -26.08 -8.93 -26.40
C ILE A 399 -24.92 -9.28 -27.34
N ASP A 400 -25.22 -9.30 -28.64
CA ASP A 400 -24.25 -9.57 -29.70
C ASP A 400 -23.29 -8.37 -29.82
N GLY A 401 -22.04 -8.52 -29.38
CA GLY A 401 -21.09 -7.43 -29.26
C GLY A 401 -19.88 -7.69 -28.33
N PHE A 402 -19.13 -6.63 -28.01
CA PHE A 402 -17.95 -6.70 -27.14
C PHE A 402 -18.31 -7.04 -25.69
N LYS A 403 -17.61 -7.99 -25.07
CA LYS A 403 -17.91 -8.47 -23.69
C LYS A 403 -17.85 -7.39 -22.62
N VAL A 404 -17.13 -6.29 -22.88
CA VAL A 404 -17.06 -5.11 -22.00
C VAL A 404 -18.45 -4.48 -21.74
N PHE A 405 -19.41 -4.67 -22.65
CA PHE A 405 -20.79 -4.20 -22.53
C PHE A 405 -21.76 -5.26 -21.97
N ASN A 406 -21.37 -6.53 -21.92
CA ASN A 406 -22.23 -7.64 -21.47
C ASN A 406 -22.16 -7.78 -19.93
N GLN A 407 -22.28 -6.66 -19.22
CA GLN A 407 -22.34 -6.62 -17.76
C GLN A 407 -23.78 -6.85 -17.32
N ARG A 408 -23.99 -7.75 -16.35
CA ARG A 408 -25.26 -7.84 -15.64
C ARG A 408 -25.46 -6.51 -14.89
N LEU A 409 -26.53 -5.80 -15.24
CA LEU A 409 -26.86 -4.49 -14.70
C LEU A 409 -28.34 -4.47 -14.38
N ARG A 410 -28.69 -3.95 -13.20
CA ARG A 410 -30.08 -3.64 -12.86
C ARG A 410 -30.39 -2.20 -13.26
N PRO A 411 -31.09 -1.92 -14.38
CA PRO A 411 -31.52 -0.55 -14.71
C PRO A 411 -32.47 0.00 -13.64
N LEU A 412 -32.63 1.33 -13.53
CA LEU A 412 -33.47 2.01 -12.50
C LEU A 412 -34.06 3.34 -13.06
N GLY A 413 -35.39 3.51 -13.22
CA GLY A 413 -36.11 4.75 -13.71
C GLY A 413 -36.92 4.58 -15.05
N ILE A 414 -36.97 5.51 -16.05
CA ILE A 414 -37.73 5.39 -17.39
C ILE A 414 -36.97 5.88 -18.70
N ALA A 415 -36.54 5.00 -19.64
CA ALA A 415 -35.31 4.91 -20.50
C ALA A 415 -35.00 6.06 -21.48
N ARG A 416 -33.72 6.43 -21.65
CA ARG A 416 -33.32 7.58 -22.50
C ARG A 416 -32.13 7.33 -23.43
N ASN A 417 -32.32 7.71 -24.70
CA ASN A 417 -31.22 7.87 -25.66
C ASN A 417 -30.49 9.19 -25.37
N VAL A 418 -29.24 9.12 -24.91
CA VAL A 418 -28.40 10.29 -24.64
C VAL A 418 -27.22 10.30 -25.62
N GLN A 419 -27.09 11.38 -26.39
CA GLN A 419 -25.89 11.60 -27.17
C GLN A 419 -24.72 11.89 -26.22
N LEU A 420 -23.70 11.04 -26.23
CA LEU A 420 -22.52 11.21 -25.39
C LEU A 420 -21.81 12.52 -25.77
N GLN A 421 -21.77 13.47 -24.84
CA GLN A 421 -20.92 14.67 -24.94
C GLN A 421 -19.47 14.25 -25.23
N ASP A 422 -18.71 15.05 -25.99
CA ASP A 422 -17.39 14.66 -26.51
C ASP A 422 -16.42 14.17 -25.42
N LYS A 423 -16.47 14.76 -24.23
CA LYS A 423 -15.68 14.31 -23.07
C LYS A 423 -16.05 12.88 -22.64
N LEU A 424 -17.34 12.58 -22.53
CA LEU A 424 -17.84 11.24 -22.19
C LEU A 424 -17.61 10.24 -23.33
N ARG A 425 -17.77 10.66 -24.59
CA ARG A 425 -17.46 9.83 -25.77
C ARG A 425 -15.98 9.44 -25.78
N THR A 426 -15.09 10.39 -25.50
CA THR A 426 -13.64 10.15 -25.38
C THR A 426 -13.32 9.17 -24.25
N SER A 427 -13.92 9.34 -23.07
CA SER A 427 -13.77 8.40 -21.94
C SER A 427 -14.31 7.00 -22.26
N ALA A 428 -15.44 6.88 -22.97
CA ALA A 428 -16.03 5.60 -23.35
C ALA A 428 -15.16 4.86 -24.38
N ILE A 429 -14.70 5.56 -25.43
CA ILE A 429 -13.75 5.02 -26.42
C ILE A 429 -12.49 4.54 -25.71
N TRP A 430 -11.89 5.36 -24.84
CA TRP A 430 -10.72 4.99 -24.04
C TRP A 430 -10.96 3.74 -23.19
N TYR A 431 -12.13 3.63 -22.55
CA TYR A 431 -12.46 2.48 -21.71
C TYR A 431 -12.52 1.19 -22.52
N VAL A 432 -13.15 1.19 -23.69
CA VAL A 432 -13.11 0.07 -24.64
C VAL A 432 -11.66 -0.23 -25.03
N LEU A 433 -10.89 0.78 -25.48
CA LEU A 433 -9.50 0.65 -25.92
C LEU A 433 -8.54 0.02 -24.88
N ASN A 434 -8.86 0.07 -23.59
CA ASN A 434 -7.98 -0.42 -22.52
C ASN A 434 -8.55 -1.63 -21.73
N ASN A 435 -9.81 -2.01 -21.93
CA ASN A 435 -10.47 -3.07 -21.14
C ASN A 435 -11.18 -4.14 -22.00
N CYS A 436 -11.28 -3.95 -23.31
CA CYS A 436 -11.73 -4.96 -24.25
C CYS A 436 -10.52 -5.69 -24.85
N ILE A 437 -10.51 -7.02 -24.80
CA ILE A 437 -9.41 -7.85 -25.33
C ILE A 437 -9.64 -8.10 -26.83
N GLU A 438 -10.90 -8.14 -27.24
CA GLU A 438 -11.37 -8.46 -28.60
C GLU A 438 -10.94 -7.44 -29.65
N ILE A 439 -10.56 -6.23 -29.24
CA ILE A 439 -9.99 -5.17 -30.09
C ILE A 439 -8.45 -5.23 -30.21
N GLY A 440 -7.78 -6.18 -29.54
CA GLY A 440 -6.32 -6.36 -29.60
C GLY A 440 -5.74 -6.35 -31.02
N PRO A 441 -6.29 -7.12 -31.98
CA PRO A 441 -5.83 -7.12 -33.37
C PRO A 441 -5.93 -5.75 -34.06
N TYR A 442 -6.95 -4.95 -33.72
CA TYR A 442 -7.09 -3.58 -34.23
C TYR A 442 -6.01 -2.66 -33.65
N LEU A 443 -5.73 -2.76 -32.35
CA LEU A 443 -4.64 -2.02 -31.71
C LEU A 443 -3.28 -2.37 -32.32
N GLU A 444 -2.97 -3.65 -32.50
CA GLU A 444 -1.71 -4.12 -33.08
C GLU A 444 -1.51 -3.66 -34.53
N SER A 445 -2.55 -3.73 -35.37
CA SER A 445 -2.52 -3.21 -36.75
C SER A 445 -2.44 -1.69 -36.81
N THR A 446 -2.96 -0.97 -35.81
CA THR A 446 -2.81 0.50 -35.74
C THR A 446 -1.42 0.90 -35.23
N MET A 447 -0.85 0.16 -34.27
CA MET A 447 0.46 0.46 -33.68
C MET A 447 1.62 0.10 -34.60
N THR A 448 1.50 -0.94 -35.44
CA THR A 448 2.50 -1.27 -36.48
C THR A 448 2.65 -0.18 -37.55
N ASN A 449 1.60 0.62 -37.78
CA ASN A 449 1.62 1.75 -38.71
C ASN A 449 2.13 3.08 -38.10
N VAL A 450 2.54 3.09 -36.82
CA VAL A 450 2.93 4.32 -36.10
C VAL A 450 4.29 4.14 -35.41
N GLY A 451 5.27 4.95 -35.81
CA GLY A 451 6.67 4.83 -35.35
C GLY A 451 6.86 4.88 -33.82
N SER A 452 7.91 4.18 -33.34
CA SER A 452 8.17 3.89 -31.92
C SER A 452 8.16 5.10 -30.99
N GLN A 453 8.68 6.24 -31.43
CA GLN A 453 8.73 7.48 -30.64
C GLN A 453 7.32 8.08 -30.42
N THR A 454 6.42 7.87 -31.38
CA THR A 454 5.01 8.29 -31.32
C THR A 454 4.17 7.32 -30.47
N GLN A 455 4.51 6.02 -30.42
CA GLN A 455 3.84 5.05 -29.55
C GLN A 455 3.95 5.42 -28.05
N ILE A 456 5.14 5.83 -27.59
CA ILE A 456 5.36 6.29 -26.21
C ILE A 456 4.54 7.55 -25.91
N LEU A 457 4.51 8.51 -26.85
CA LEU A 457 3.70 9.72 -26.73
C LEU A 457 2.19 9.41 -26.76
N LEU A 458 1.75 8.42 -27.55
CA LEU A 458 0.36 8.00 -27.61
C LEU A 458 -0.08 7.39 -26.27
N ILE A 459 0.72 6.47 -25.70
CA ILE A 459 0.47 5.88 -24.37
C ILE A 459 0.47 6.97 -23.28
N ALA A 460 1.38 7.94 -23.35
CA ALA A 460 1.40 9.07 -22.41
C ALA A 460 0.17 10.01 -22.57
N ARG A 461 -0.32 10.20 -23.80
CA ARG A 461 -1.49 11.04 -24.11
C ARG A 461 -2.80 10.34 -23.73
N ILE A 462 -2.90 9.04 -23.98
CA ILE A 462 -3.95 8.12 -23.50
C ILE A 462 -4.03 8.18 -21.96
N ASN A 463 -2.90 8.18 -21.25
CA ASN A 463 -2.90 8.34 -19.80
C ASN A 463 -3.23 9.76 -19.31
N ARG A 464 -2.84 10.83 -20.03
CA ARG A 464 -3.24 12.21 -19.68
C ARG A 464 -4.75 12.46 -19.79
N SER A 465 -5.42 11.91 -20.81
CA SER A 465 -6.87 12.09 -21.00
C SER A 465 -7.69 11.57 -19.82
N PHE A 466 -7.20 10.52 -19.14
CA PHE A 466 -7.84 9.94 -17.95
C PHE A 466 -7.74 10.85 -16.70
N GLN A 467 -6.67 11.66 -16.57
CA GLN A 467 -6.44 12.53 -15.41
C GLN A 467 -7.50 13.62 -15.23
N LEU A 468 -8.16 14.06 -16.31
CA LEU A 468 -9.15 15.15 -16.30
C LEU A 468 -10.61 14.68 -16.19
N GLY A 469 -10.84 13.37 -16.01
CA GLY A 469 -12.15 12.87 -15.60
C GLY A 469 -12.43 11.43 -16.00
N SER A 470 -12.33 10.52 -15.03
CA SER A 470 -13.20 9.33 -14.92
C SER A 470 -13.07 8.68 -13.55
N SER A 471 -13.92 9.11 -12.63
CA SER A 471 -14.49 8.20 -11.63
C SER A 471 -15.89 7.83 -12.12
N ASN A 472 -16.18 6.52 -12.16
CA ASN A 472 -17.54 5.96 -12.30
C ASN A 472 -18.40 6.35 -13.53
N VAL A 473 -17.88 6.71 -14.71
CA VAL A 473 -18.73 7.11 -15.88
C VAL A 473 -19.92 6.16 -16.14
N PHE A 474 -19.72 4.83 -16.11
CA PHE A 474 -20.80 3.85 -16.26
C PHE A 474 -21.65 3.59 -14.99
N LYS A 475 -21.18 3.97 -13.79
CA LYS A 475 -21.92 3.82 -12.52
C LYS A 475 -22.59 5.10 -11.98
N THR A 476 -22.23 6.28 -12.47
CA THR A 476 -22.90 7.55 -12.10
C THR A 476 -23.95 8.01 -13.09
N ASN A 477 -23.83 7.65 -14.37
CA ASN A 477 -24.73 8.13 -15.42
C ASN A 477 -25.89 7.17 -15.72
N VAL A 478 -25.90 5.96 -15.13
CA VAL A 478 -27.09 5.11 -15.03
C VAL A 478 -27.78 5.40 -13.68
N ARG A 479 -28.12 6.67 -13.46
CA ARG A 479 -29.17 7.06 -12.52
C ARG A 479 -30.32 7.58 -13.35
N GLU A 480 -31.48 6.97 -13.14
CA GLU A 480 -32.64 7.11 -14.00
C GLU A 480 -32.23 6.53 -15.40
N THR A 481 -32.53 5.26 -15.78
CA THR A 481 -33.85 4.91 -16.37
C THR A 481 -34.17 3.36 -16.73
N HIS A 482 -35.45 2.89 -16.94
CA HIS A 482 -36.05 1.52 -17.29
C HIS A 482 -37.17 1.59 -18.43
N HIS A 483 -38.01 0.57 -18.72
CA HIS A 483 -39.05 0.53 -19.80
C HIS A 483 -38.58 1.02 -21.18
N GLY A 484 -37.81 0.16 -21.83
CA GLY A 484 -37.28 0.36 -23.18
C GLY A 484 -35.86 -0.17 -23.24
N CYS A 485 -35.64 -1.20 -24.07
CA CYS A 485 -34.34 -1.81 -24.29
C CYS A 485 -33.30 -0.73 -24.70
N PRO A 486 -32.20 -0.53 -23.95
CA PRO A 486 -31.24 0.54 -24.22
C PRO A 486 -30.30 0.16 -25.38
N ARG A 487 -30.67 0.54 -26.61
CA ARG A 487 -29.76 0.47 -27.76
C ARG A 487 -28.72 1.60 -27.71
N ILE A 488 -27.54 1.33 -27.15
CA ILE A 488 -26.36 2.19 -27.37
C ILE A 488 -25.83 1.91 -28.78
N CYS A 489 -26.41 2.60 -29.77
CA CYS A 489 -25.90 2.55 -31.15
C CYS A 489 -24.69 3.48 -31.27
N MET A 490 -23.48 2.95 -31.07
CA MET A 490 -22.26 3.63 -31.52
C MET A 490 -22.08 3.36 -33.03
N ARG A 491 -22.35 4.39 -33.84
CA ARG A 491 -21.77 4.55 -35.18
C ARG A 491 -20.58 5.51 -35.11
#